data_AF-A0ABD6DB95-F1
#
_entry.id   AF-A0ABD6DB95-F1
#
_cell.length_a   1.000
_cell.length_b   1.000
_cell.length_c   1.000
_cell.angle_alpha   90.00
_cell.angle_beta   90.00
_cell.angle_gamma   90.00
#
_symmetry.space_group_name_H-M   'P 1'
#
loop_
_entity.id
_entity.type
_entity.pdbx_description
1 polymer ?
#
loop_
_entity_poly.entity_id
_entity_poly.type
_entity_poly.pdbx_seq_one_letter_code
_entity_poly.pdbx_strand_id
1 'polypeptide(L)' 'MSRTIELDDDLYARLDGRATNNGFESTEEYCQMVLRTVLEELEDGGTAMDQDVEDRLEDLGYLS' A
#
# COMPACT_ATOMS: atom_id res chain seq x y z
N MET A 1 -6.32 -20.45 7.30
CA MET A 1 -7.67 -20.05 7.75
C MET A 1 -8.09 -18.86 6.89
N SER A 2 -9.27 -18.88 6.29
CA SER A 2 -9.83 -17.72 5.59
C SER A 2 -10.44 -16.75 6.59
N ARG A 3 -10.35 -15.45 6.31
CA ARG A 3 -11.07 -14.39 7.04
C ARG A 3 -11.99 -13.67 6.05
N THR A 4 -13.17 -13.29 6.50
CA THR A 4 -14.18 -12.60 5.68
C THR A 4 -14.30 -11.16 6.15
N ILE A 5 -14.38 -10.23 5.21
CA ILE A 5 -14.63 -8.80 5.45
C ILE A 5 -15.90 -8.45 4.69
N GLU A 6 -16.83 -7.77 5.35
CA GLU A 6 -18.04 -7.27 4.72
C GLU A 6 -17.80 -5.85 4.21
N LEU A 7 -18.11 -5.63 2.94
CA LEU A 7 -18.01 -4.33 2.26
C LEU A 7 -19.40 -3.96 1.76
N ASP A 8 -19.75 -2.68 1.85
CA ASP A 8 -20.94 -2.18 1.19
C ASP A 8 -20.78 -2.21 -0.35
N ASP A 9 -21.92 -2.28 -1.06
CA ASP A 9 -21.96 -2.43 -2.51
C ASP A 9 -21.24 -1.28 -3.24
N ASP A 10 -21.37 -0.05 -2.72
CA ASP A 10 -20.71 1.14 -3.28
C ASP A 10 -19.19 1.04 -3.19
N LEU A 11 -18.65 0.65 -2.03
CA LEU A 11 -17.22 0.44 -1.84
C LEU A 11 -16.70 -0.71 -2.70
N TYR A 12 -17.43 -1.84 -2.75
CA TYR A 12 -17.05 -2.98 -3.58
C TYR A 12 -16.99 -2.60 -5.06
N ALA A 13 -18.00 -1.91 -5.59
CA ALA A 13 -18.04 -1.49 -7.00
C ALA A 13 -16.87 -0.55 -7.36
N ARG A 14 -16.46 0.33 -6.43
CA ARG A 14 -15.29 1.20 -6.63
C ARG A 14 -13.98 0.42 -6.64
N LEU A 15 -13.83 -0.59 -5.79
CA LEU A 15 -12.66 -1.46 -5.74
C LEU A 15 -12.56 -2.33 -6.98
N ASP A 16 -13.69 -2.90 -7.42
CA ASP A 16 -13.81 -3.71 -8.64
C ASP A 16 -13.43 -2.93 -9.91
N GLY A 17 -13.93 -1.68 -10.02
CA GLY A 17 -13.53 -0.78 -11.11
C GLY A 17 -12.04 -0.46 -11.11
N ARG A 18 -11.41 -0.31 -9.94
CA ARG A 18 -9.95 -0.11 -9.85
C ARG A 18 -9.19 -1.39 -10.15
N ALA A 19 -9.64 -2.54 -9.66
CA ALA A 19 -9.03 -3.84 -9.92
C ALA A 19 -8.95 -4.09 -11.44
N THR A 20 -10.08 -3.94 -12.14
CA THR A 20 -10.16 -4.07 -13.60
C THR A 20 -9.23 -3.09 -14.31
N ASN A 21 -9.26 -1.80 -13.94
CA ASN A 21 -8.41 -0.79 -14.59
C ASN A 21 -6.91 -0.99 -14.37
N ASN A 22 -6.51 -1.65 -13.28
CA ASN A 22 -5.10 -1.92 -12.98
C ASN A 22 -4.68 -3.36 -13.37
N GLY A 23 -5.57 -4.13 -14.02
CA GLY A 23 -5.26 -5.45 -14.57
C GLY A 23 -5.24 -6.59 -13.55
N PHE A 24 -5.91 -6.44 -12.41
CA PHE A 24 -6.04 -7.49 -11.41
C PHE A 24 -7.03 -8.56 -11.85
N GLU A 25 -6.77 -9.82 -11.50
CA GLU A 25 -7.62 -10.96 -11.85
C GLU A 25 -8.90 -11.03 -10.99
N SER A 26 -8.90 -10.37 -9.82
CA SER A 26 -10.05 -10.31 -8.91
C SER A 26 -10.00 -9.07 -8.01
N THR A 27 -11.17 -8.67 -7.51
CA THR A 27 -11.31 -7.58 -6.55
C THR A 27 -10.64 -7.93 -5.21
N GLU A 28 -10.66 -9.21 -4.83
CA GLU A 28 -10.01 -9.72 -3.63
C GLU A 28 -8.49 -9.58 -3.67
N GLU A 29 -7.87 -9.88 -4.82
CA GLU A 29 -6.43 -9.70 -5.01
C GLU A 29 -6.03 -8.22 -4.88
N TYR A 30 -6.81 -7.35 -5.51
CA TYR A 30 -6.63 -5.91 -5.39
C TYR A 30 -6.76 -5.44 -3.94
N CYS A 31 -7.78 -5.93 -3.21
CA CYS A 31 -7.97 -5.61 -1.80
C CYS A 31 -6.80 -6.07 -0.93
N GLN A 32 -6.25 -7.27 -1.19
CA GLN A 32 -5.09 -7.77 -0.45
C GLN A 32 -3.85 -6.90 -0.69
N MET A 33 -3.60 -6.50 -1.94
CA MET A 33 -2.51 -5.61 -2.27
C MET A 33 -2.66 -4.26 -1.55
N VAL A 34 -3.85 -3.63 -1.64
CA VAL A 34 -4.11 -2.33 -0.99
C VAL A 34 -3.96 -2.42 0.52
N LEU A 35 -4.55 -3.43 1.16
CA LEU A 35 -4.45 -3.61 2.61
C LEU A 35 -2.99 -3.82 3.05
N ARG A 36 -2.22 -4.58 2.27
CA ARG A 36 -0.79 -4.79 2.54
C ARG A 36 -0.01 -3.49 2.42
N THR A 37 -0.19 -2.74 1.33
CA THR A 37 0.49 -1.46 1.13
C THR A 37 0.16 -0.48 2.25
N VAL A 38 -1.12 -0.36 2.62
CA VAL A 38 -1.52 0.53 3.72
C VAL A 38 -0.92 0.07 5.05
N LEU A 39 -0.86 -1.24 5.31
CA LEU A 39 -0.18 -1.75 6.50
C LEU A 39 1.32 -1.44 6.48
N GLU A 40 1.99 -1.69 5.36
CA GLU A 40 3.41 -1.37 5.18
C GLU A 40 3.64 0.14 5.40
N GLU A 41 2.84 1.03 4.82
CA GLU A 41 2.95 2.48 5.01
C GLU A 41 2.71 2.93 6.46
N LEU A 42 1.77 2.29 7.16
CA LEU A 42 1.45 2.62 8.56
C LEU A 42 2.48 2.04 9.55
N GLU A 43 3.02 0.86 9.26
CA GLU A 43 4.04 0.18 10.07
C GLU A 43 5.44 0.77 9.83
N ASP A 44 5.79 1.12 8.59
CA ASP A 44 7.02 1.85 8.26
C ASP A 44 6.94 3.33 8.68
N GLY A 45 5.74 3.84 8.94
CA GLY A 45 5.48 5.04 9.73
C GLY A 45 6.51 6.15 9.53
N GLY A 46 6.78 6.53 8.27
CA GLY A 46 7.64 7.65 7.92
C GLY A 46 9.11 7.59 8.40
N THR A 47 9.64 6.44 8.83
CA THR A 47 11.00 6.38 9.42
C THR A 47 11.99 5.59 8.56
N ALA A 48 11.57 4.47 7.95
CA ALA A 48 12.48 3.64 7.15
C ALA A 48 12.89 4.30 5.82
N MET A 49 11.94 4.93 5.11
CA MET A 49 12.25 5.64 3.86
C MET A 49 13.00 6.97 4.09
N ASP A 50 12.69 7.70 5.16
CA ASP A 50 13.34 8.97 5.46
C ASP A 50 14.78 8.77 5.97
N GLN A 51 15.04 7.73 6.80
CA GLN A 51 16.41 7.39 7.21
C GLN A 51 17.28 6.90 6.05
N ASP A 52 16.75 6.04 5.17
CA ASP A 52 17.53 5.54 4.03
C ASP A 52 17.86 6.67 3.03
N VAL A 53 16.97 7.68 2.91
CA VAL A 53 17.21 8.89 2.13
C VAL A 53 18.18 9.84 2.85
N GLU A 54 18.05 10.02 4.16
CA GLU A 54 18.92 10.87 5.00
C GLU A 54 20.35 10.34 5.01
N ASP A 55 20.56 9.04 5.26
CA ASP A 55 21.85 8.36 5.21
C ASP A 55 22.52 8.53 3.84
N ARG A 56 21.74 8.42 2.75
CA ARG A 56 22.25 8.58 1.39
C ARG A 56 22.56 10.04 1.04
N LEU A 57 21.85 10.99 1.61
CA LEU A 57 22.13 12.42 1.44
C LEU A 57 23.35 12.87 2.27
N GLU A 58 23.58 12.26 3.43
CA GLU A 58 24.81 12.42 4.22
C GLU A 58 26.04 11.87 3.48
N ASP A 59 25.95 10.67 2.90
CA ASP A 59 27.03 10.05 2.12
C ASP A 59 27.41 10.88 0.87
N LEU A 60 26.44 11.59 0.29
CA LEU A 60 26.63 12.52 -0.83
C LEU A 60 27.05 13.94 -0.39
N GLY A 61 27.07 14.23 0.92
CA GLY A 61 27.50 15.50 1.49
C GLY A 61 26.50 16.66 1.37
N TYR A 62 25.22 16.36 1.18
CA TYR A 62 24.15 17.36 1.14
C TYR A 62 23.55 17.66 2.53
N LEU A 63 23.77 16.76 3.49
CA LEU A 63 23.43 16.94 4.91
C LEU A 63 24.71 16.89 5.76
N SER A 64 24.71 17.55 6.92
CA SER A 64 25.87 17.72 7.83
C SER A 64 25.46 17.59 9.28
#